data_AF-A0A8T2USJ8-F1
#
_entry.id   AF-A0A8T2USJ8-F1
#
_cell.length_a   1.000
_cell.length_b   1.000
_cell.length_c   1.000
_cell.angle_alpha   90.00
_cell.angle_beta   90.00
_cell.angle_gamma   90.00
#
_symmetry.space_group_name_H-M   'P 1'
#
loop_
_entity.id
_entity.type
_entity.pdbx_description
1 polymer ?
#
loop_
_entity_poly.entity_id
_entity_poly.type
_entity_poly.pdbx_seq_one_letter_code
_entity_poly.pdbx_strand_id
1 'polypeptide(L)'
;MPSLQKWKLSWVGFRKADLGSISSEIKSLQEQSMSMGLKLKNRKVAELNLSRFLEDIVVPPNMIDILVDGEVNEEYVRNLQMLSKKLQFLAEDPVAKISAAYKDVEPEVEKLRLKAIYKGREFMMQKLNALKKPKTNIQILQQNVLLKYKYVAVFLQKHGKEVYSEIRTAYFDTLNKVLSAHFRTYIQALEKVQLDIAAVNDLIGVEDTRSLGLFSRSREPLKKRSSVFSLGDRAKVLKDVDQPALIPHIVEASGTKYPYEVLFRSLHKLLMDTATSEYLFCLNFFGEDTIFHEIFAGPFAVIDEHFNSVLPNHYDAIGLMLMIRLTHQHQLTMSRRRIPCLDSYLDKVNIMLWPRFKMVFDLHLTSLRSANIRMLWEDDVHPHYVMRRYAEFAASLLQLNVEYGDGQLELNLERLRGAVDDLLIKLARCFKHQKQQTIFLINNYDMVLSVFKEAGIEEGKTQQQFEELLKSSQTVFLEALLLEHFPKLIMFVKTRTGEDLASTSGQPIKVEEVEPLVKDFAERWRGAIKLMHEDVITSFSNFLCGMEILRLTLTQLLLYYTRFADAVRQIEGGAALNINLVSITSIMYEIKNYSRTF
;
A
#
# COMPACT_ATOMS: atom_id res chain seq x y z
N MET A 1 116.09 -51.59 -30.70
CA MET A 1 114.66 -51.44 -30.33
C MET A 1 114.29 -50.12 -29.60
N PRO A 2 114.70 -48.88 -30.00
CA PRO A 2 114.25 -47.66 -29.28
C PRO A 2 113.03 -46.95 -29.91
N SER A 3 112.64 -47.28 -31.14
CA SER A 3 111.64 -46.54 -31.92
C SER A 3 110.20 -46.71 -31.39
N LEU A 4 109.81 -47.91 -30.98
CA LEU A 4 108.48 -48.21 -30.41
C LEU A 4 108.25 -47.53 -29.06
N GLN A 5 109.28 -47.39 -28.21
CA GLN A 5 109.20 -46.63 -26.96
C GLN A 5 108.99 -45.14 -27.23
N LYS A 6 109.66 -44.57 -28.24
CA LYS A 6 109.51 -43.15 -28.62
C LYS A 6 108.09 -42.80 -29.08
N TRP A 7 107.46 -43.66 -29.88
CA TRP A 7 106.08 -43.45 -30.35
C TRP A 7 105.05 -43.61 -29.22
N LYS A 8 105.24 -44.59 -28.31
CA LYS A 8 104.37 -44.76 -27.14
C LYS A 8 104.52 -43.61 -26.13
N LEU A 9 105.74 -43.11 -25.92
CA LEU A 9 106.01 -41.92 -25.10
C LEU A 9 105.40 -40.65 -25.72
N SER A 10 105.49 -40.49 -27.04
CA SER A 10 104.88 -39.35 -27.76
C SER A 10 103.34 -39.39 -27.68
N TRP A 11 102.72 -40.55 -27.90
CA TRP A 11 101.25 -40.70 -27.80
C TRP A 11 100.73 -40.57 -26.36
N VAL A 12 101.44 -41.11 -25.37
CA VAL A 12 101.07 -40.96 -23.94
C VAL A 12 101.31 -39.52 -23.49
N GLY A 13 102.35 -38.86 -23.99
CA GLY A 13 102.61 -37.43 -23.79
C GLY A 13 101.51 -36.56 -24.36
N PHE A 14 101.13 -36.74 -25.62
CA PHE A 14 100.06 -35.98 -26.28
C PHE A 14 98.69 -36.21 -25.61
N ARG A 15 98.37 -37.43 -25.18
CA ARG A 15 97.08 -37.76 -24.55
C ARG A 15 96.99 -37.29 -23.09
N LYS A 16 98.08 -37.34 -22.32
CA LYS A 16 98.08 -36.93 -20.90
C LYS A 16 98.38 -35.45 -20.71
N ALA A 17 99.29 -34.89 -21.49
CA ALA A 17 99.71 -33.50 -21.35
C ALA A 17 98.82 -32.58 -22.18
N ASP A 18 98.77 -32.75 -23.51
CA ASP A 18 98.11 -31.75 -24.37
C ASP A 18 96.57 -31.87 -24.33
N LEU A 19 96.00 -33.06 -24.54
CA LEU A 19 94.55 -33.28 -24.43
C LEU A 19 94.02 -33.16 -22.99
N GLY A 20 94.85 -33.51 -22.00
CA GLY A 20 94.53 -33.33 -20.58
C GLY A 20 94.51 -31.87 -20.17
N SER A 21 95.51 -31.09 -20.60
CA SER A 21 95.61 -29.64 -20.40
C SER A 21 94.45 -28.93 -21.10
N ILE A 22 94.20 -29.21 -22.38
CA ILE A 22 93.10 -28.61 -23.14
C ILE A 22 91.74 -28.98 -22.53
N SER A 23 91.54 -30.23 -22.10
CA SER A 23 90.30 -30.63 -21.42
C SER A 23 90.13 -29.92 -20.07
N SER A 24 91.21 -29.73 -19.32
CA SER A 24 91.20 -28.98 -18.06
C SER A 24 90.97 -27.48 -18.27
N GLU A 25 91.51 -26.90 -19.34
CA GLU A 25 91.28 -25.52 -19.76
C GLU A 25 89.85 -25.31 -20.25
N ILE A 26 89.31 -26.23 -21.07
CA ILE A 26 87.91 -26.21 -21.50
C ILE A 26 86.99 -26.33 -20.28
N LYS A 27 87.31 -27.24 -19.33
CA LYS A 27 86.54 -27.38 -18.09
C LYS A 27 86.62 -26.12 -17.22
N SER A 28 87.80 -25.51 -17.09
CA SER A 28 88.02 -24.24 -16.39
C SER A 28 87.23 -23.10 -17.05
N LEU A 29 87.28 -22.98 -18.38
CA LEU A 29 86.51 -22.00 -19.14
C LEU A 29 85.01 -22.24 -19.03
N GLN A 30 84.58 -23.50 -19.00
CA GLN A 30 83.18 -23.86 -18.82
C GLN A 30 82.69 -23.53 -17.41
N GLU A 31 83.48 -23.81 -16.37
CA GLU A 31 83.22 -23.43 -14.98
C GLU A 31 83.21 -21.89 -14.81
N GLN A 32 84.13 -21.17 -15.45
CA GLN A 32 84.15 -19.70 -15.49
C GLN A 32 82.93 -19.13 -16.21
N SER A 33 82.53 -19.71 -17.34
CA SER A 33 81.34 -19.30 -18.10
C SER A 33 80.05 -19.52 -17.29
N MET A 34 79.92 -20.67 -16.63
CA MET A 34 78.80 -20.94 -15.71
C MET A 34 78.79 -19.97 -14.52
N SER A 35 79.96 -19.70 -13.93
CA SER A 35 80.12 -18.73 -12.84
C SER A 35 79.75 -17.30 -13.26
N MET A 36 80.17 -16.88 -14.46
CA MET A 36 79.77 -15.59 -15.03
C MET A 36 78.28 -15.54 -15.34
N GLY A 37 77.71 -16.63 -15.87
CA GLY A 37 76.27 -16.75 -16.10
C GLY A 37 75.45 -16.59 -14.81
N LEU A 38 75.90 -17.22 -13.71
CA LEU A 38 75.30 -17.07 -12.38
C LEU A 38 75.44 -15.64 -11.84
N LYS A 39 76.62 -15.03 -11.95
CA LYS A 39 76.85 -13.63 -11.54
C LYS A 39 75.98 -12.65 -12.33
N LEU A 40 75.83 -12.86 -13.63
CA LEU A 40 74.99 -12.03 -14.50
C LEU A 40 73.52 -12.19 -14.15
N LYS A 41 73.06 -13.42 -13.89
CA LYS A 41 71.69 -13.69 -13.42
C LYS A 41 71.42 -13.01 -12.07
N ASN A 42 72.34 -13.15 -11.10
CA ASN A 42 72.22 -12.51 -9.79
C ASN A 42 72.20 -10.98 -9.90
N ARG A 43 73.03 -10.39 -10.78
CA ARG A 43 73.01 -8.95 -11.04
C ARG A 43 71.70 -8.47 -11.64
N LYS A 44 71.15 -9.18 -12.64
CA LYS A 44 69.84 -8.83 -13.22
C LYS A 44 68.71 -8.91 -12.19
N VAL A 45 68.73 -9.91 -11.31
CA VAL A 45 67.73 -10.05 -10.24
C VAL A 45 67.87 -8.90 -9.23
N ALA A 46 69.10 -8.55 -8.82
CA ALA A 46 69.34 -7.43 -7.93
C ALA A 46 68.92 -6.08 -8.55
N GLU A 47 69.24 -5.87 -9.83
CA GLU A 47 68.84 -4.69 -10.61
C GLU A 47 67.31 -4.53 -10.67
N LEU A 48 66.58 -5.61 -10.97
CA LEU A 48 65.12 -5.59 -10.99
C LEU A 48 64.52 -5.26 -9.62
N ASN A 49 65.07 -5.83 -8.55
CA ASN A 49 64.59 -5.56 -7.19
C ASN A 49 64.88 -4.12 -6.76
N LEU A 50 66.06 -3.60 -7.10
CA LEU A 50 66.45 -2.21 -6.84
C LEU A 50 65.61 -1.22 -7.67
N SER A 51 65.34 -1.51 -8.94
CA SER A 51 64.50 -0.67 -9.80
C SER A 51 63.09 -0.55 -9.23
N ARG A 52 62.49 -1.67 -8.81
CA ARG A 52 61.16 -1.68 -8.17
C ARG A 52 61.14 -0.86 -6.89
N PHE A 53 62.12 -1.07 -6.02
CA PHE A 53 62.26 -0.32 -4.78
C PHE A 53 62.44 1.19 -5.03
N LEU A 54 63.22 1.57 -6.05
CA LEU A 54 63.42 2.95 -6.44
C LEU A 54 62.14 3.58 -7.00
N GLU A 55 61.42 2.88 -7.88
CA GLU A 55 60.13 3.31 -8.42
C GLU A 55 59.09 3.55 -7.32
N ASP A 56 59.09 2.72 -6.27
CA ASP A 56 58.16 2.82 -5.16
C ASP A 56 58.54 3.98 -4.21
N ILE A 57 59.83 4.24 -3.96
CA ILE A 57 60.27 5.33 -3.07
C ILE A 57 60.32 6.71 -3.74
N VAL A 58 60.75 6.81 -4.99
CA VAL A 58 61.01 8.11 -5.62
C VAL A 58 59.71 8.86 -5.90
N VAL A 59 59.61 10.10 -5.43
CA VAL A 59 58.51 11.00 -5.78
C VAL A 59 58.92 11.86 -6.98
N PRO A 60 58.26 11.74 -8.15
CA PRO A 60 58.59 12.56 -9.31
C PRO A 60 58.33 14.06 -9.06
N PRO A 61 59.16 14.99 -9.55
CA PRO A 61 58.94 16.43 -9.35
C PRO A 61 57.61 16.92 -9.96
N ASN A 62 57.23 16.41 -11.15
CA ASN A 62 55.94 16.71 -11.76
C ASN A 62 54.75 16.35 -10.84
N MET A 63 54.90 15.29 -10.03
CA MET A 63 53.87 14.88 -9.07
C MET A 63 53.74 15.91 -7.94
N ILE A 64 54.86 16.47 -7.49
CA ILE A 64 54.92 17.53 -6.48
C ILE A 64 54.22 18.78 -7.00
N ASP A 65 54.57 19.22 -8.21
CA ASP A 65 53.98 20.42 -8.82
C ASP A 65 52.46 20.29 -8.98
N ILE A 66 51.97 19.13 -9.45
CA ILE A 66 50.54 18.88 -9.60
C ILE A 66 49.82 18.85 -8.25
N LEU A 67 50.41 18.22 -7.22
CA LEU A 67 49.80 18.12 -5.91
C LEU A 67 49.78 19.45 -5.16
N VAL A 68 50.86 20.23 -5.24
CA VAL A 68 51.02 21.51 -4.54
C VAL A 68 50.25 22.62 -5.26
N ASP A 69 50.47 22.78 -6.56
CA ASP A 69 50.00 23.95 -7.34
C ASP A 69 48.88 23.63 -8.34
N GLY A 70 48.78 22.38 -8.83
CA GLY A 70 47.79 21.99 -9.84
C GLY A 70 46.32 22.00 -9.39
N GLU A 71 45.36 22.20 -10.29
CA GLU A 71 43.93 22.13 -9.95
C GLU A 71 43.45 20.68 -9.70
N VAL A 72 42.37 20.52 -8.92
CA VAL A 72 41.80 19.20 -8.60
C VAL A 72 41.00 18.66 -9.80
N ASN A 73 41.72 18.09 -10.76
CA ASN A 73 41.21 17.46 -11.98
C ASN A 73 41.41 15.92 -11.95
N GLU A 74 41.00 15.20 -13.00
CA GLU A 74 41.21 13.74 -13.07
C GLU A 74 42.70 13.35 -12.96
N GLU A 75 43.59 14.17 -13.52
CA GLU A 75 45.03 14.01 -13.41
C GLU A 75 45.52 14.12 -11.96
N TYR A 76 44.96 15.07 -11.20
CA TYR A 76 45.25 15.21 -9.77
C TYR A 76 44.84 13.95 -9.00
N VAL A 77 43.67 13.37 -9.30
CA VAL A 77 43.20 12.13 -8.68
C VAL A 77 44.15 10.96 -8.96
N ARG A 78 44.67 10.83 -10.18
CA ARG A 78 45.66 9.78 -10.54
C ARG A 78 46.97 9.95 -9.77
N ASN A 79 47.48 11.18 -9.66
CA ASN A 79 48.67 11.46 -8.86
C ASN A 79 48.42 11.19 -7.37
N LEU A 80 47.23 11.49 -6.87
CA LEU A 80 46.85 11.22 -5.48
C LEU A 80 46.71 9.70 -5.20
N GLN A 81 46.32 8.90 -6.19
CA GLN A 81 46.38 7.43 -6.13
C GLN A 81 47.81 6.91 -6.01
N MET A 82 48.72 7.45 -6.83
CA MET A 82 50.14 7.11 -6.76
C MET A 82 50.73 7.52 -5.42
N LEU A 83 50.39 8.70 -4.88
CA LEU A 83 50.85 9.16 -3.57
C LEU A 83 50.38 8.21 -2.47
N SER A 84 49.12 7.76 -2.52
CA SER A 84 48.60 6.80 -1.54
C SER A 84 49.34 5.46 -1.59
N LYS A 85 49.71 4.95 -2.77
CA LYS A 85 50.49 3.71 -2.89
C LYS A 85 51.88 3.87 -2.29
N LYS A 86 52.52 5.00 -2.55
CA LYS A 86 53.85 5.34 -1.97
C LYS A 86 53.79 5.45 -0.45
N LEU A 87 52.77 6.12 0.09
CA LEU A 87 52.54 6.20 1.54
C LEU A 87 52.31 4.82 2.17
N GLN A 88 51.55 3.94 1.52
CA GLN A 88 51.34 2.57 2.01
C GLN A 88 52.63 1.74 1.97
N PHE A 89 53.40 1.83 0.88
CA PHE A 89 54.69 1.16 0.75
C PHE A 89 55.67 1.58 1.87
N LEU A 90 55.79 2.88 2.12
CA LEU A 90 56.62 3.43 3.20
C LEU A 90 56.15 2.96 4.59
N ALA A 91 54.84 2.81 4.79
CA ALA A 91 54.27 2.37 6.06
C ALA A 91 54.41 0.85 6.31
N GLU A 92 54.34 0.02 5.27
CA GLU A 92 54.23 -1.44 5.38
C GLU A 92 55.56 -2.19 5.21
N ASP A 93 56.51 -1.68 4.41
CA ASP A 93 57.75 -2.41 4.10
C ASP A 93 58.82 -2.23 5.22
N PRO A 94 59.20 -3.32 5.93
CA PRO A 94 60.23 -3.26 6.96
C PRO A 94 61.63 -2.97 6.41
N VAL A 95 61.92 -3.32 5.15
CA VAL A 95 63.22 -3.06 4.50
C VAL A 95 63.34 -1.59 4.12
N ALA A 96 62.23 -0.98 3.69
CA ALA A 96 62.18 0.46 3.40
C ALA A 96 62.50 1.29 4.65
N LYS A 97 61.88 0.98 5.80
CA LYS A 97 62.08 1.73 7.07
C LYS A 97 63.51 1.79 7.59
N ILE A 98 64.35 0.82 7.22
CA ILE A 98 65.75 0.74 7.68
C ILE A 98 66.69 1.48 6.70
N SER A 99 66.25 1.75 5.47
CA SER A 99 67.06 2.37 4.43
C SER A 99 67.35 3.85 4.69
N ALA A 100 68.53 4.33 4.27
CA ALA A 100 68.87 5.76 4.32
C ALA A 100 67.94 6.60 3.41
N ALA A 101 67.56 6.05 2.25
CA ALA A 101 66.66 6.72 1.31
C ALA A 101 65.25 6.97 1.90
N TYR A 102 64.82 6.13 2.85
CA TYR A 102 63.55 6.33 3.55
C TYR A 102 63.61 7.57 4.46
N LYS A 103 64.69 7.72 5.23
CA LYS A 103 64.86 8.86 6.16
C LYS A 103 64.89 10.21 5.44
N ASP A 104 65.41 10.23 4.21
CA ASP A 104 65.47 11.45 3.40
C ASP A 104 64.12 11.78 2.75
N VAL A 105 63.35 10.78 2.34
CA VAL A 105 62.09 10.95 1.59
C VAL A 105 60.86 11.07 2.50
N GLU A 106 60.88 10.44 3.68
CA GLU A 106 59.81 10.49 4.69
C GLU A 106 59.30 11.91 4.98
N PRO A 107 60.14 12.91 5.32
CA PRO A 107 59.65 14.25 5.65
C PRO A 107 59.01 14.96 4.45
N GLU A 108 59.49 14.73 3.22
CA GLU A 108 58.94 15.36 2.02
C GLU A 108 57.60 14.72 1.62
N VAL A 109 57.50 13.39 1.71
CA VAL A 109 56.23 12.67 1.48
C VAL A 109 55.19 13.06 2.53
N GLU A 110 55.60 13.28 3.77
CA GLU A 110 54.70 13.70 4.84
C GLU A 110 54.19 15.14 4.65
N LYS A 111 55.06 16.06 4.22
CA LYS A 111 54.63 17.42 3.81
C LYS A 111 53.64 17.37 2.65
N LEU A 112 53.91 16.53 1.64
CA LEU A 112 53.01 16.32 0.51
C LEU A 112 51.66 15.75 0.96
N ARG A 113 51.66 14.80 1.90
CA ARG A 113 50.44 14.25 2.51
C ARG A 113 49.61 15.35 3.14
N LEU A 114 50.20 16.19 4.00
CA LEU A 114 49.51 17.30 4.65
C LEU A 114 48.95 18.32 3.65
N LYS A 115 49.73 18.68 2.62
CA LYS A 115 49.28 19.60 1.57
C LYS A 115 48.13 19.02 0.75
N ALA A 116 48.22 17.74 0.37
CA ALA A 116 47.17 17.03 -0.35
C ALA A 116 45.88 16.91 0.48
N ILE A 117 46.00 16.69 1.80
CA ILE A 117 44.86 16.70 2.73
C ILE A 117 44.20 18.08 2.77
N TYR A 118 44.99 19.15 2.94
CA TYR A 118 44.47 20.53 2.97
C TYR A 118 43.72 20.89 1.68
N LYS A 119 44.31 20.58 0.52
CA LYS A 119 43.73 20.87 -0.79
C LYS A 119 42.49 20.02 -1.07
N GLY A 120 42.53 18.73 -0.70
CA GLY A 120 41.38 17.84 -0.75
C GLY A 120 40.22 18.35 0.12
N ARG A 121 40.51 18.86 1.31
CA ARG A 121 39.53 19.48 2.20
C ARG A 121 38.87 20.69 1.57
N GLU A 122 39.66 21.67 1.11
CA GLU A 122 39.16 22.90 0.50
C GLU A 122 38.27 22.60 -0.71
N PHE A 123 38.70 21.68 -1.58
CA PHE A 123 37.92 21.27 -2.74
C PHE A 123 36.57 20.64 -2.33
N MET A 124 36.60 19.66 -1.41
CA MET A 124 35.39 18.99 -0.95
C MET A 124 34.43 19.97 -0.28
N MET A 125 34.93 20.81 0.63
CA MET A 125 34.12 21.83 1.32
C MET A 125 33.52 22.84 0.35
N GLN A 126 34.25 23.26 -0.69
CA GLN A 126 33.71 24.12 -1.74
C GLN A 126 32.54 23.45 -2.48
N LYS A 127 32.65 22.16 -2.81
CA LYS A 127 31.55 21.41 -3.46
C LYS A 127 30.36 21.23 -2.52
N LEU A 128 30.59 20.99 -1.23
CA LEU A 128 29.53 20.91 -0.22
C LEU A 128 28.79 22.25 -0.07
N ASN A 129 29.52 23.36 -0.08
CA ASN A 129 28.90 24.69 -0.02
C ASN A 129 28.07 25.02 -1.28
N ALA A 130 28.38 24.40 -2.44
CA ALA A 130 27.55 24.53 -3.63
C ALA A 130 26.16 23.88 -3.47
N LEU A 131 26.04 22.82 -2.65
CA LEU A 131 24.75 22.19 -2.34
C LEU A 131 23.80 23.12 -1.57
N LYS A 132 24.34 24.11 -0.83
CA LYS A 132 23.55 25.09 -0.09
C LYS A 132 22.87 26.13 -1.00
N LYS A 133 23.31 26.26 -2.26
CA LYS A 133 22.77 27.28 -3.17
C LYS A 133 21.33 26.93 -3.58
N PRO A 134 20.40 27.89 -3.54
CA PRO A 134 19.01 27.65 -3.92
C PRO A 134 18.91 27.23 -5.39
N LYS A 135 17.91 26.40 -5.73
CA LYS A 135 17.65 25.83 -7.07
C LYS A 135 18.72 24.87 -7.60
N THR A 136 19.68 24.47 -6.76
CA THR A 136 20.65 23.44 -7.13
C THR A 136 19.96 22.08 -7.19
N ASN A 137 20.10 21.37 -8.31
CA ASN A 137 19.69 19.97 -8.37
C ASN A 137 20.75 19.11 -7.66
N ILE A 138 20.44 18.74 -6.42
CA ILE A 138 21.31 17.98 -5.50
C ILE A 138 21.77 16.67 -6.16
N GLN A 139 20.83 15.94 -6.78
CA GLN A 139 21.09 14.66 -7.43
C GLN A 139 22.08 14.80 -8.61
N ILE A 140 21.92 15.84 -9.43
CA ILE A 140 22.85 16.11 -10.54
C ILE A 140 24.25 16.42 -10.01
N LEU A 141 24.38 17.23 -8.95
CA LEU A 141 25.69 17.57 -8.39
C LEU A 141 26.37 16.35 -7.74
N GLN A 142 25.61 15.54 -7.03
CA GLN A 142 26.09 14.28 -6.44
C GLN A 142 26.59 13.31 -7.51
N GLN A 143 25.80 13.07 -8.55
CA GLN A 143 26.13 12.09 -9.59
C GLN A 143 27.26 12.56 -10.52
N ASN A 144 27.20 13.82 -10.98
CA ASN A 144 28.10 14.30 -12.03
C ASN A 144 29.38 14.95 -11.49
N VAL A 145 29.41 15.34 -10.21
CA VAL A 145 30.58 15.99 -9.60
C VAL A 145 31.14 15.14 -8.47
N LEU A 146 30.38 14.93 -7.39
CA LEU A 146 30.94 14.27 -6.19
C LEU A 146 31.39 12.83 -6.45
N LEU A 147 30.62 12.03 -7.18
CA LEU A 147 31.02 10.66 -7.50
C LEU A 147 32.30 10.58 -8.36
N LYS A 148 32.53 11.55 -9.26
CA LYS A 148 33.77 11.59 -10.07
C LYS A 148 35.02 11.75 -9.22
N TYR A 149 34.91 12.52 -8.14
CA TYR A 149 36.03 12.79 -7.22
C TYR A 149 35.98 11.92 -5.94
N LYS A 150 35.23 10.80 -5.96
CA LYS A 150 35.12 9.86 -4.83
C LYS A 150 36.49 9.47 -4.24
N TYR A 151 37.51 9.28 -5.08
CA TYR A 151 38.83 8.88 -4.60
C TYR A 151 39.48 9.92 -3.67
N VAL A 152 39.17 11.21 -3.82
CA VAL A 152 39.64 12.25 -2.90
C VAL A 152 39.11 11.99 -1.48
N ALA A 153 37.84 11.62 -1.35
CA ALA A 153 37.24 11.25 -0.06
C ALA A 153 37.87 9.97 0.52
N VAL A 154 38.11 8.95 -0.32
CA VAL A 154 38.79 7.70 0.10
C VAL A 154 40.22 7.97 0.60
N PHE A 155 40.94 8.88 -0.05
CA PHE A 155 42.28 9.27 0.39
C PHE A 155 42.25 9.99 1.73
N LEU A 156 41.32 10.92 1.92
CA LEU A 156 41.13 11.61 3.21
C LEU A 156 40.74 10.61 4.31
N GLN A 157 39.90 9.62 4.02
CA GLN A 157 39.54 8.57 4.97
C GLN A 157 40.77 7.76 5.44
N LYS A 158 41.70 7.45 4.52
CA LYS A 158 42.91 6.68 4.83
C LYS A 158 43.99 7.49 5.54
N HIS A 159 44.27 8.70 5.04
CA HIS A 159 45.46 9.46 5.42
C HIS A 159 45.15 10.68 6.31
N GLY A 160 43.89 11.10 6.44
CA GLY A 160 43.48 12.31 7.16
C GLY A 160 42.12 12.15 7.84
N LYS A 161 42.01 11.20 8.78
CA LYS A 161 40.76 10.78 9.43
C LYS A 161 39.96 11.94 10.04
N GLU A 162 40.64 12.90 10.68
CA GLU A 162 40.00 14.08 11.30
C GLU A 162 39.29 14.95 10.24
N VAL A 163 39.99 15.24 9.14
CA VAL A 163 39.46 16.02 8.01
C VAL A 163 38.31 15.29 7.32
N TYR A 164 38.42 13.97 7.16
CA TYR A 164 37.33 13.17 6.61
C TYR A 164 36.09 13.21 7.51
N SER A 165 36.26 13.13 8.83
CA SER A 165 35.16 13.27 9.78
C SER A 165 34.49 14.64 9.67
N GLU A 166 35.27 15.71 9.54
CA GLU A 166 34.77 17.07 9.32
C GLU A 166 33.93 17.18 8.04
N ILE A 167 34.40 16.64 6.92
CA ILE A 167 33.67 16.63 5.64
C ILE A 167 32.39 15.81 5.75
N ARG A 168 32.43 14.66 6.43
CA ARG A 168 31.24 13.83 6.69
C ARG A 168 30.19 14.62 7.46
N THR A 169 30.57 15.24 8.57
CA THR A 169 29.66 16.06 9.39
C THR A 169 29.13 17.26 8.59
N ALA A 170 29.98 17.95 7.83
CA ALA A 170 29.56 19.07 7.00
C ALA A 170 28.57 18.67 5.89
N TYR A 171 28.75 17.50 5.27
CA TYR A 171 27.80 16.95 4.29
C TYR A 171 26.46 16.63 4.95
N PHE A 172 26.50 15.92 6.08
CA PHE A 172 25.34 15.59 6.88
C PHE A 172 24.53 16.84 7.26
N ASP A 173 25.16 17.83 7.91
CA ASP A 173 24.51 19.07 8.36
C ASP A 173 23.89 19.84 7.19
N THR A 174 24.60 19.88 6.06
CA THR A 174 24.14 20.59 4.86
C THR A 174 22.91 19.93 4.28
N LEU A 175 22.93 18.61 4.07
CA LEU A 175 21.79 17.91 3.48
C LEU A 175 20.60 17.83 4.41
N ASN A 176 20.81 17.56 5.69
CA ASN A 176 19.74 17.55 6.68
C ASN A 176 18.98 18.89 6.63
N LYS A 177 19.70 20.02 6.69
CA LYS A 177 19.10 21.36 6.63
C LYS A 177 18.38 21.64 5.31
N VAL A 178 19.00 21.32 4.18
CA VAL A 178 18.43 21.60 2.85
C VAL A 178 17.19 20.75 2.58
N LEU A 179 17.24 19.45 2.88
CA LEU A 179 16.11 18.54 2.69
C LEU A 179 14.96 18.86 3.66
N SER A 180 15.24 19.14 4.93
CA SER A 180 14.21 19.59 5.89
C SER A 180 13.50 20.86 5.42
N ALA A 181 14.24 21.85 4.91
CA ALA A 181 13.66 23.08 4.37
C ALA A 181 12.81 22.81 3.11
N HIS A 182 13.27 21.90 2.24
CA HIS A 182 12.54 21.49 1.05
C HIS A 182 11.20 20.82 1.41
N PHE A 183 11.21 19.81 2.30
CA PHE A 183 9.98 19.14 2.73
C PHE A 183 9.03 20.10 3.47
N ARG A 184 9.54 20.99 4.32
CA ARG A 184 8.70 22.01 4.99
C ARG A 184 7.99 22.92 3.99
N THR A 185 8.72 23.42 3.00
CA THR A 185 8.16 24.30 1.96
C THR A 185 7.13 23.55 1.11
N TYR A 186 7.43 22.29 0.77
CA TYR A 186 6.55 21.45 -0.02
C TYR A 186 5.24 21.14 0.72
N ILE A 187 5.31 20.77 2.01
CA ILE A 187 4.13 20.55 2.86
C ILE A 187 3.26 21.81 2.93
N GLN A 188 3.85 22.97 3.21
CA GLN A 188 3.12 24.24 3.25
C GLN A 188 2.41 24.58 1.92
N ALA A 189 3.01 24.18 0.79
CA ALA A 189 2.39 24.38 -0.52
C ALA A 189 1.23 23.38 -0.76
N LEU A 190 1.35 22.14 -0.28
CA LEU A 190 0.28 21.13 -0.35
C LEU A 190 -0.93 21.51 0.52
N GLU A 191 -0.72 22.09 1.70
CA GLU A 191 -1.79 22.54 2.60
C GLU A 191 -2.73 23.56 1.92
N LYS A 192 -2.21 24.42 1.05
CA LYS A 192 -3.01 25.42 0.32
C LYS A 192 -4.00 24.80 -0.68
N VAL A 193 -3.69 23.63 -1.20
CA VAL A 193 -4.48 22.94 -2.23
C VAL A 193 -5.35 21.83 -1.64
N GLN A 194 -5.40 21.72 -0.31
CA GLN A 194 -6.21 20.75 0.40
C GLN A 194 -7.71 21.04 0.26
N LEU A 195 -8.48 19.96 0.06
CA LEU A 195 -9.92 19.91 0.16
C LEU A 195 -10.31 19.19 1.45
N ASP A 196 -11.05 19.87 2.32
CA ASP A 196 -11.64 19.24 3.51
C ASP A 196 -12.93 18.52 3.14
N ILE A 197 -12.95 17.20 3.35
CA ILE A 197 -14.07 16.32 2.98
C ILE A 197 -15.01 16.07 4.16
N ALA A 198 -14.47 15.74 5.32
CA ALA A 198 -15.24 15.33 6.49
C ALA A 198 -14.96 16.21 7.71
N ALA A 199 -16.01 16.58 8.43
CA ALA A 199 -15.96 17.21 9.74
C ALA A 199 -16.33 16.23 10.86
N VAL A 200 -16.11 16.61 12.12
CA VAL A 200 -16.40 15.80 13.32
C VAL A 200 -17.85 15.30 13.37
N ASN A 201 -18.78 16.10 12.84
CA ASN A 201 -20.21 15.85 12.91
C ASN A 201 -20.74 15.03 11.72
N ASP A 202 -19.89 14.73 10.73
CA ASP A 202 -20.28 13.92 9.55
C ASP A 202 -20.24 12.43 9.91
N LEU A 203 -21.09 12.03 10.84
CA LEU A 203 -21.24 10.66 11.32
C LEU A 203 -22.47 9.98 10.68
N ILE A 204 -22.52 8.64 10.72
CA ILE A 204 -23.57 7.87 10.04
C ILE A 204 -24.92 8.07 10.74
N GLY A 205 -24.96 7.95 12.08
CA GLY A 205 -26.17 8.01 12.90
C GLY A 205 -26.63 9.41 13.31
N VAL A 206 -26.21 10.46 12.60
CA VAL A 206 -26.59 11.86 12.88
C VAL A 206 -27.69 12.32 11.95
N GLU A 207 -28.60 13.14 12.47
CA GLU A 207 -29.68 13.78 11.71
C GLU A 207 -29.18 14.45 10.44
N ASP A 208 -29.89 14.25 9.32
CA ASP A 208 -29.67 15.06 8.15
C ASP A 208 -30.25 16.44 8.45
N THR A 209 -29.38 17.40 8.81
CA THR A 209 -29.77 18.80 8.96
C THR A 209 -30.13 19.33 7.58
N ARG A 210 -31.33 18.98 7.10
CA ARG A 210 -32.03 19.74 6.06
C ARG A 210 -32.05 21.18 6.56
N SER A 211 -31.30 22.01 5.85
CA SER A 211 -31.16 23.45 6.03
C SER A 211 -32.46 24.10 6.55
N LEU A 212 -32.51 24.42 7.83
CA LEU A 212 -33.55 25.27 8.45
C LEU A 212 -32.95 26.54 9.08
N GLY A 213 -31.68 26.84 8.80
CA GLY A 213 -31.02 28.08 9.23
C GLY A 213 -31.19 29.20 8.22
N LEU A 214 -32.21 30.04 8.38
CA LEU A 214 -32.51 31.23 7.55
C LEU A 214 -31.43 32.34 7.58
N PHE A 215 -30.28 32.12 8.24
CA PHE A 215 -29.18 33.10 8.36
C PHE A 215 -27.76 32.48 8.32
N SER A 216 -27.54 31.39 7.57
CA SER A 216 -26.17 30.90 7.32
C SER A 216 -25.76 31.11 5.86
N ARG A 217 -24.74 31.95 5.65
CA ARG A 217 -24.11 32.24 4.36
C ARG A 217 -23.82 30.95 3.58
N SER A 218 -24.41 30.84 2.40
CA SER A 218 -23.95 30.12 1.20
C SER A 218 -22.68 29.25 1.40
N ARG A 219 -22.85 28.05 1.93
CA ARG A 219 -21.93 26.93 1.68
C ARG A 219 -22.61 25.99 0.68
N GLU A 220 -21.83 25.59 -0.32
CA GLU A 220 -22.23 24.84 -1.51
C GLU A 220 -23.18 23.66 -1.24
N PRO A 221 -24.06 23.34 -2.21
CA PRO A 221 -25.19 22.44 -2.02
C PRO A 221 -24.77 20.97 -1.84
N LEU A 222 -25.69 20.21 -1.24
CA LEU A 222 -25.77 18.78 -0.90
C LEU A 222 -24.97 17.73 -1.74
N LYS A 223 -24.46 18.06 -2.94
CA LYS A 223 -23.71 17.13 -3.82
C LYS A 223 -22.32 16.72 -3.31
N LYS A 224 -21.71 17.45 -2.35
CA LYS A 224 -20.39 17.11 -1.78
C LYS A 224 -20.45 16.36 -0.45
N ARG A 225 -21.63 16.09 0.12
CA ARG A 225 -21.77 15.31 1.37
C ARG A 225 -21.90 13.80 1.13
N SER A 226 -22.48 13.38 0.01
CA SER A 226 -22.50 11.96 -0.38
C SER A 226 -21.09 11.40 -0.63
N SER A 227 -20.12 12.26 -1.01
CA SER A 227 -18.71 11.85 -1.19
C SER A 227 -17.95 11.54 0.10
N VAL A 228 -18.54 11.80 1.28
CA VAL A 228 -17.87 11.53 2.58
C VAL A 228 -17.86 10.03 2.87
N PHE A 229 -18.95 9.34 2.56
CA PHE A 229 -19.13 7.91 2.83
C PHE A 229 -18.90 7.03 1.60
N SER A 230 -18.86 7.60 0.40
CA SER A 230 -18.59 6.86 -0.83
C SER A 230 -17.12 6.95 -1.25
N LEU A 231 -16.55 5.85 -1.73
CA LEU A 231 -15.20 5.83 -2.28
C LEU A 231 -15.09 6.61 -3.61
N GLY A 232 -16.03 6.39 -4.53
CA GLY A 232 -16.10 7.10 -5.82
C GLY A 232 -14.74 7.16 -6.55
N ASP A 233 -14.42 8.35 -7.09
CA ASP A 233 -13.16 8.58 -7.81
C ASP A 233 -11.91 8.55 -6.92
N ARG A 234 -12.05 8.55 -5.59
CA ARG A 234 -10.92 8.54 -4.64
C ARG A 234 -10.12 7.26 -4.72
N ALA A 235 -10.76 6.16 -5.14
CA ALA A 235 -10.10 4.88 -5.42
C ALA A 235 -8.93 5.00 -6.42
N LYS A 236 -8.97 5.99 -7.33
CA LYS A 236 -7.93 6.21 -8.35
C LYS A 236 -6.56 6.45 -7.74
N VAL A 237 -6.47 7.00 -6.52
CA VAL A 237 -5.20 7.24 -5.83
C VAL A 237 -4.37 5.97 -5.66
N LEU A 238 -5.02 4.81 -5.52
CA LEU A 238 -4.36 3.50 -5.41
C LEU A 238 -3.82 2.99 -6.74
N LYS A 239 -4.38 3.44 -7.87
CA LYS A 239 -3.84 3.16 -9.21
C LYS A 239 -2.69 4.10 -9.56
N ASP A 240 -2.72 5.32 -9.02
CA ASP A 240 -1.73 6.36 -9.29
C ASP A 240 -0.56 6.37 -8.29
N VAL A 241 -0.31 5.26 -7.57
CA VAL A 241 0.75 5.17 -6.54
C VAL A 241 2.13 5.55 -7.10
N ASP A 242 2.45 5.09 -8.31
CA ASP A 242 3.76 5.29 -8.94
C ASP A 242 3.87 6.60 -9.74
N GLN A 243 2.77 7.33 -9.94
CA GLN A 243 2.77 8.62 -10.65
C GLN A 243 3.68 9.64 -9.96
N PRO A 244 4.25 10.63 -10.68
CA PRO A 244 5.11 11.64 -10.07
C PRO A 244 4.37 12.43 -8.98
N ALA A 245 5.12 12.96 -8.02
CA ALA A 245 4.58 13.84 -6.99
C ALA A 245 3.93 15.09 -7.60
N LEU A 246 2.88 15.60 -6.95
CA LEU A 246 2.23 16.83 -7.38
C LEU A 246 3.22 17.98 -7.39
N ILE A 247 3.11 18.83 -8.41
CA ILE A 247 3.93 20.03 -8.55
C ILE A 247 3.12 21.22 -8.03
N PRO A 248 3.41 21.77 -6.82
CA PRO A 248 2.49 22.66 -6.14
C PRO A 248 2.17 23.95 -6.91
N HIS A 249 3.15 24.53 -7.61
CA HIS A 249 2.92 25.76 -8.39
C HIS A 249 1.99 25.54 -9.61
N ILE A 250 1.99 24.34 -10.20
CA ILE A 250 1.10 24.01 -11.33
C ILE A 250 -0.32 23.81 -10.81
N VAL A 251 -0.45 23.13 -9.67
CA VAL A 251 -1.74 22.88 -9.03
C VAL A 251 -2.37 24.16 -8.49
N GLU A 252 -1.58 25.03 -7.85
CA GLU A 252 -2.05 26.32 -7.36
C GLU A 252 -2.53 27.20 -8.53
N ALA A 253 -1.85 27.14 -9.69
CA ALA A 253 -2.26 27.85 -10.90
C ALA A 253 -3.54 27.28 -11.56
N SER A 254 -3.79 25.97 -11.45
CA SER A 254 -5.01 25.36 -11.99
C SER A 254 -6.23 25.59 -11.10
N GLY A 255 -6.03 25.96 -9.82
CA GLY A 255 -7.10 26.17 -8.84
C GLY A 255 -7.78 24.87 -8.37
N THR A 256 -7.26 23.70 -8.78
CA THR A 256 -7.81 22.40 -8.40
C THR A 256 -7.44 22.06 -6.96
N LYS A 257 -8.43 21.71 -6.14
CA LYS A 257 -8.22 21.20 -4.78
C LYS A 257 -8.26 19.67 -4.75
N TYR A 258 -7.49 19.08 -3.83
CA TYR A 258 -7.35 17.64 -3.72
C TYR A 258 -7.70 17.10 -2.33
N PRO A 259 -8.31 15.91 -2.24
CA PRO A 259 -8.40 15.15 -0.99
C PRO A 259 -7.03 14.93 -0.34
N TYR A 260 -7.00 14.83 0.98
CA TYR A 260 -5.75 14.69 1.74
C TYR A 260 -4.96 13.44 1.37
N GLU A 261 -5.59 12.32 1.02
CA GLU A 261 -4.89 11.09 0.62
C GLU A 261 -4.02 11.29 -0.65
N VAL A 262 -4.40 12.21 -1.54
CA VAL A 262 -3.62 12.54 -2.74
C VAL A 262 -2.39 13.37 -2.37
N LEU A 263 -2.52 14.26 -1.37
CA LEU A 263 -1.42 15.03 -0.81
C LEU A 263 -0.46 14.11 -0.06
N PHE A 264 -0.99 13.20 0.77
CA PHE A 264 -0.25 12.16 1.47
C PHE A 264 0.59 11.32 0.50
N ARG A 265 -0.03 10.81 -0.58
CA ARG A 265 0.64 10.04 -1.64
C ARG A 265 1.78 10.85 -2.25
N SER A 266 1.53 12.11 -2.58
CA SER A 266 2.51 12.96 -3.26
C SER A 266 3.70 13.31 -2.37
N LEU A 267 3.47 13.53 -1.07
CA LEU A 267 4.53 13.72 -0.08
C LEU A 267 5.38 12.46 0.08
N HIS A 268 4.75 11.30 0.25
CA HIS A 268 5.46 10.03 0.41
C HIS A 268 6.19 9.60 -0.86
N LYS A 269 5.61 9.85 -2.04
CA LYS A 269 6.29 9.61 -3.32
C LYS A 269 7.57 10.44 -3.45
N LEU A 270 7.50 11.73 -3.14
CA LEU A 270 8.67 12.62 -3.13
C LEU A 270 9.72 12.15 -2.11
N LEU A 271 9.27 11.75 -0.91
CA LEU A 271 10.14 11.20 0.13
C LEU A 271 10.85 9.93 -0.35
N MET A 272 10.12 8.98 -0.92
CA MET A 272 10.66 7.70 -1.41
C MET A 272 11.70 7.90 -2.51
N ASP A 273 11.42 8.76 -3.49
CA ASP A 273 12.34 8.98 -4.60
C ASP A 273 13.60 9.72 -4.13
N THR A 274 13.47 10.70 -3.24
CA THR A 274 14.61 11.41 -2.62
C THR A 274 15.43 10.49 -1.73
N ALA A 275 14.78 9.69 -0.88
CA ALA A 275 15.43 8.72 0.00
C ALA A 275 16.18 7.64 -0.80
N THR A 276 15.57 7.16 -1.89
CA THR A 276 16.20 6.19 -2.80
C THR A 276 17.48 6.76 -3.39
N SER A 277 17.46 7.98 -3.93
CA SER A 277 18.65 8.59 -4.53
C SER A 277 19.76 8.85 -3.49
N GLU A 278 19.39 9.35 -2.32
CA GLU A 278 20.35 9.68 -1.25
C GLU A 278 20.96 8.43 -0.63
N TYR A 279 20.17 7.38 -0.40
CA TYR A 279 20.67 6.12 0.13
C TYR A 279 21.69 5.47 -0.82
N LEU A 280 21.37 5.40 -2.11
CA LEU A 280 22.30 4.89 -3.12
C LEU A 280 23.56 5.76 -3.22
N PHE A 281 23.44 7.09 -3.09
CA PHE A 281 24.62 7.96 -3.06
C PHE A 281 25.47 7.70 -1.82
N CYS A 282 24.89 7.60 -0.63
CA CYS A 282 25.62 7.38 0.62
C CYS A 282 26.41 6.05 0.58
N LEU A 283 25.76 4.97 0.14
CA LEU A 283 26.42 3.68 -0.08
C LEU A 283 27.56 3.77 -1.09
N ASN A 284 27.34 4.47 -2.21
CA ASN A 284 28.36 4.56 -3.26
C ASN A 284 29.52 5.49 -2.89
N PHE A 285 29.28 6.60 -2.19
CA PHE A 285 30.30 7.60 -1.90
C PHE A 285 31.04 7.32 -0.59
N PHE A 286 30.31 7.09 0.50
CA PHE A 286 30.87 6.87 1.85
C PHE A 286 31.06 5.39 2.19
N GLY A 287 30.31 4.48 1.57
CA GLY A 287 30.38 3.04 1.87
C GLY A 287 29.67 2.63 3.16
N GLU A 288 28.90 3.55 3.77
CA GLU A 288 28.16 3.35 5.02
C GLU A 288 26.71 3.79 4.84
N ASP A 289 25.79 3.04 5.47
CA ASP A 289 24.35 3.32 5.52
C ASP A 289 23.96 4.27 6.65
N THR A 290 24.71 4.28 7.76
CA THR A 290 24.45 5.11 8.95
C THR A 290 24.25 6.60 8.65
N ILE A 291 25.03 7.14 7.71
CA ILE A 291 24.98 8.54 7.29
C ILE A 291 23.59 8.90 6.73
N PHE A 292 22.91 7.97 6.05
CA PHE A 292 21.57 8.21 5.54
C PHE A 292 20.58 8.48 6.69
N HIS A 293 20.62 7.66 7.73
CA HIS A 293 19.71 7.77 8.87
C HIS A 293 19.91 9.07 9.63
N GLU A 294 21.16 9.51 9.78
CA GLU A 294 21.50 10.82 10.34
C GLU A 294 20.87 11.93 9.47
N ILE A 295 21.15 11.95 8.16
CA ILE A 295 20.64 12.97 7.22
C ILE A 295 19.11 13.05 7.26
N PHE A 296 18.42 11.91 7.21
CA PHE A 296 16.96 11.87 7.12
C PHE A 296 16.24 12.10 8.46
N ALA A 297 16.94 12.13 9.60
CA ALA A 297 16.33 12.45 10.88
C ALA A 297 15.62 13.82 10.87
N GLY A 298 16.19 14.83 10.20
CA GLY A 298 15.60 16.16 10.06
C GLY A 298 14.34 16.15 9.18
N PRO A 299 14.40 15.64 7.94
CA PRO A 299 13.23 15.47 7.08
C PRO A 299 12.10 14.67 7.73
N PHE A 300 12.40 13.56 8.40
CA PHE A 300 11.41 12.77 9.12
C PHE A 300 10.76 13.57 10.23
N ALA A 301 11.52 14.34 11.01
CA ALA A 301 10.96 15.20 12.06
C ALA A 301 9.98 16.25 11.52
N VAL A 302 10.27 16.85 10.37
CA VAL A 302 9.36 17.81 9.72
C VAL A 302 8.05 17.14 9.28
N ILE A 303 8.15 15.95 8.71
CA ILE A 303 6.97 15.19 8.29
C ILE A 303 6.18 14.75 9.53
N ASP A 304 6.84 14.19 10.54
CA ASP A 304 6.21 13.78 11.80
C ASP A 304 5.47 14.94 12.48
N GLU A 305 6.05 16.14 12.52
CA GLU A 305 5.42 17.35 13.07
C GLU A 305 4.11 17.68 12.33
N HIS A 306 4.13 17.63 10.99
CA HIS A 306 2.93 17.83 10.18
C HIS A 306 1.87 16.74 10.43
N PHE A 307 2.26 15.46 10.47
CA PHE A 307 1.34 14.36 10.77
C PHE A 307 0.70 14.48 12.15
N ASN A 308 1.48 14.87 13.16
CA ASN A 308 0.99 15.10 14.51
C ASN A 308 0.01 16.29 14.58
N SER A 309 0.10 17.26 13.66
CA SER A 309 -0.86 18.37 13.56
C SER A 309 -2.16 17.95 12.85
N VAL A 310 -2.05 17.20 11.76
CA VAL A 310 -3.20 16.85 10.89
C VAL A 310 -4.02 15.68 11.43
N LEU A 311 -3.38 14.59 11.85
CA LEU A 311 -4.08 13.36 12.22
C LEU A 311 -5.11 13.54 13.36
N PRO A 312 -4.85 14.30 14.44
CA PRO A 312 -5.83 14.50 15.50
C PRO A 312 -7.14 15.17 15.04
N ASN A 313 -7.09 15.90 13.91
CA ASN A 313 -8.22 16.62 13.34
C ASN A 313 -8.76 15.96 12.07
N HIS A 314 -8.28 14.76 11.72
CA HIS A 314 -8.72 14.05 10.52
C HIS A 314 -9.87 13.09 10.84
N TYR A 315 -11.07 13.37 10.33
CA TYR A 315 -12.30 12.62 10.64
C TYR A 315 -12.82 11.76 9.47
N ASP A 316 -12.10 11.74 8.35
CA ASP A 316 -12.46 10.93 7.19
C ASP A 316 -11.89 9.52 7.32
N ALA A 317 -12.74 8.55 7.67
CA ALA A 317 -12.30 7.16 7.84
C ALA A 317 -11.88 6.51 6.51
N ILE A 318 -12.48 6.91 5.38
CA ILE A 318 -12.13 6.38 4.05
C ILE A 318 -10.77 6.94 3.64
N GLY A 319 -10.53 8.23 3.85
CA GLY A 319 -9.23 8.88 3.65
C GLY A 319 -8.13 8.21 4.49
N LEU A 320 -8.39 7.93 5.77
CA LEU A 320 -7.47 7.20 6.64
C LEU A 320 -7.18 5.79 6.11
N MET A 321 -8.21 5.05 5.69
CA MET A 321 -8.02 3.72 5.12
C MET A 321 -7.22 3.77 3.81
N LEU A 322 -7.49 4.74 2.94
CA LEU A 322 -6.70 4.97 1.73
C LEU A 322 -5.22 5.25 2.05
N MET A 323 -4.94 6.08 3.06
CA MET A 323 -3.56 6.33 3.50
C MET A 323 -2.87 5.06 4.04
N ILE A 324 -3.58 4.21 4.78
CA ILE A 324 -3.06 2.91 5.24
C ILE A 324 -2.70 2.03 4.04
N ARG A 325 -3.60 1.93 3.04
CA ARG A 325 -3.35 1.14 1.82
C ARG A 325 -2.20 1.71 0.99
N LEU A 326 -2.11 3.04 0.87
CA LEU A 326 -0.98 3.72 0.22
C LEU A 326 0.35 3.41 0.91
N THR A 327 0.40 3.46 2.25
CA THR A 327 1.61 3.09 3.00
C THR A 327 2.05 1.67 2.71
N HIS A 328 1.10 0.72 2.68
CA HIS A 328 1.40 -0.67 2.35
C HIS A 328 1.92 -0.82 0.91
N GLN A 329 1.30 -0.17 -0.07
CA GLN A 329 1.80 -0.17 -1.45
C GLN A 329 3.21 0.45 -1.56
N HIS A 330 3.49 1.51 -0.81
CA HIS A 330 4.82 2.10 -0.73
C HIS A 330 5.86 1.14 -0.13
N GLN A 331 5.50 0.36 0.90
CA GLN A 331 6.37 -0.70 1.45
C GLN A 331 6.67 -1.77 0.39
N LEU A 332 5.67 -2.23 -0.35
CA LEU A 332 5.86 -3.17 -1.46
C LEU A 332 6.78 -2.60 -2.54
N THR A 333 6.63 -1.32 -2.89
CA THR A 333 7.51 -0.65 -3.86
C THR A 333 8.95 -0.54 -3.36
N MET A 334 9.20 -0.19 -2.10
CA MET A 334 10.55 -0.17 -1.52
C MET A 334 11.17 -1.57 -1.47
N SER A 335 10.38 -2.58 -1.12
CA SER A 335 10.80 -3.99 -1.13
C SER A 335 11.20 -4.45 -2.55
N ARG A 336 10.41 -4.10 -3.58
CA ARG A 336 10.75 -4.36 -4.98
C ARG A 336 12.04 -3.65 -5.42
N ARG A 337 12.27 -2.42 -4.94
CA ARG A 337 13.53 -1.67 -5.16
C ARG A 337 14.72 -2.27 -4.41
N ARG A 338 14.50 -3.14 -3.42
CA ARG A 338 15.51 -3.70 -2.50
C ARG A 338 16.23 -2.61 -1.68
N ILE A 339 15.48 -1.59 -1.26
CA ILE A 339 16.01 -0.47 -0.48
C ILE A 339 15.29 -0.45 0.88
N PRO A 340 15.96 -0.86 1.98
CA PRO A 340 15.32 -0.99 3.29
C PRO A 340 15.27 0.34 4.09
N CYS A 341 15.77 1.44 3.53
CA CYS A 341 16.06 2.65 4.30
C CYS A 341 14.82 3.36 4.88
N LEU A 342 13.63 3.06 4.37
CA LEU A 342 12.36 3.65 4.82
C LEU A 342 11.47 2.68 5.60
N ASP A 343 11.88 1.42 5.81
CA ASP A 343 11.01 0.38 6.39
C ASP A 343 10.50 0.80 7.77
N SER A 344 11.41 1.19 8.67
CA SER A 344 11.06 1.67 10.02
C SER A 344 10.17 2.91 10.02
N TYR A 345 10.36 3.82 9.05
CA TYR A 345 9.53 5.01 8.91
C TYR A 345 8.11 4.65 8.45
N LEU A 346 7.97 3.81 7.42
CA LEU A 346 6.67 3.38 6.91
C LEU A 346 5.88 2.55 7.94
N ASP A 347 6.56 1.73 8.73
CA ASP A 347 5.96 1.02 9.86
C ASP A 347 5.44 1.99 10.92
N LYS A 348 6.22 3.03 11.27
CA LYS A 348 5.78 4.08 12.18
C LYS A 348 4.53 4.81 11.66
N VAL A 349 4.49 5.15 10.36
CA VAL A 349 3.32 5.79 9.74
C VAL A 349 2.08 4.89 9.87
N ASN A 350 2.21 3.58 9.63
CA ASN A 350 1.12 2.63 9.86
C ASN A 350 0.65 2.61 11.33
N ILE A 351 1.59 2.61 12.29
CA ILE A 351 1.28 2.65 13.73
C ILE A 351 0.57 3.95 14.13
N MET A 352 0.79 5.06 13.42
CA MET A 352 0.08 6.32 13.66
C MET A 352 -1.32 6.36 13.03
N LEU A 353 -1.48 5.78 11.83
CA LEU A 353 -2.74 5.82 11.07
C LEU A 353 -3.83 4.91 11.67
N TRP A 354 -3.48 3.67 12.05
CA TRP A 354 -4.44 2.67 12.53
C TRP A 354 -5.22 3.08 13.79
N PRO A 355 -4.58 3.58 14.87
CA PRO A 355 -5.29 4.07 16.05
C PRO A 355 -6.25 5.20 15.71
N ARG A 356 -5.85 6.10 14.80
CA ARG A 356 -6.71 7.20 14.37
C ARG A 356 -7.91 6.70 13.58
N PHE A 357 -7.71 5.79 12.62
CA PHE A 357 -8.79 5.13 11.90
C PHE A 357 -9.76 4.45 12.87
N LYS A 358 -9.25 3.69 13.84
CA LYS A 358 -10.08 3.00 14.83
C LYS A 358 -10.93 3.97 15.64
N MET A 359 -10.34 5.09 16.08
CA MET A 359 -11.06 6.12 16.84
C MET A 359 -12.20 6.72 16.02
N VAL A 360 -11.96 7.09 14.75
CA VAL A 360 -13.00 7.64 13.86
C VAL A 360 -14.08 6.59 13.57
N PHE A 361 -13.70 5.34 13.33
CA PHE A 361 -14.64 4.23 13.16
C PHE A 361 -15.54 4.06 14.40
N ASP A 362 -14.95 4.15 15.61
CA ASP A 362 -15.70 4.07 16.86
C ASP A 362 -16.65 5.25 17.07
N LEU A 363 -16.34 6.44 16.55
CA LEU A 363 -17.28 7.57 16.51
C LEU A 363 -18.49 7.23 15.64
N HIS A 364 -18.30 6.66 14.45
CA HIS A 364 -19.43 6.21 13.61
C HIS A 364 -20.26 5.13 14.32
N LEU A 365 -19.61 4.15 14.93
CA LEU A 365 -20.29 3.08 15.68
C LEU A 365 -21.09 3.63 16.87
N THR A 366 -20.49 4.56 17.63
CA THR A 366 -21.14 5.19 18.79
C THR A 366 -22.31 6.07 18.34
N SER A 367 -22.19 6.77 17.21
CA SER A 367 -23.28 7.58 16.65
C SER A 367 -24.52 6.75 16.35
N LEU A 368 -24.35 5.51 15.89
CA LEU A 368 -25.46 4.58 15.61
C LEU A 368 -26.07 4.00 16.88
N ARG A 369 -25.24 3.64 17.86
CA ARG A 369 -25.70 3.05 19.13
C ARG A 369 -26.44 4.05 20.02
N SER A 370 -26.00 5.31 20.02
CA SER A 370 -26.57 6.39 20.83
C SER A 370 -27.57 7.26 20.05
N ALA A 371 -27.94 6.85 18.84
CA ALA A 371 -28.78 7.64 17.96
C ALA A 371 -30.17 7.88 18.57
N ASN A 372 -30.67 9.11 18.46
CA ASN A 372 -31.99 9.45 18.96
C ASN A 372 -33.07 9.05 17.94
N ILE A 373 -33.75 7.93 18.23
CA ILE A 373 -34.80 7.36 17.37
C ILE A 373 -35.86 8.40 17.02
N ARG A 374 -36.28 9.24 17.97
CA ARG A 374 -37.37 10.22 17.73
C ARG A 374 -37.00 11.29 16.73
N MET A 375 -35.73 11.64 16.66
CA MET A 375 -35.26 12.68 15.76
C MET A 375 -34.93 12.12 14.37
N LEU A 376 -34.51 10.86 14.30
CA LEU A 376 -34.22 10.17 13.05
C LEU A 376 -35.48 9.64 12.36
N TRP A 377 -36.54 9.36 13.11
CA TRP A 377 -37.74 8.73 12.58
C TRP A 377 -38.51 9.68 11.66
N GLU A 378 -38.79 9.20 10.45
CA GLU A 378 -39.71 9.79 9.48
C GLU A 378 -40.85 8.79 9.22
N ASP A 379 -42.08 9.27 9.02
CA ASP A 379 -43.24 8.42 8.68
C ASP A 379 -43.20 8.03 7.19
N ASP A 380 -42.15 7.32 6.81
CA ASP A 380 -41.87 6.91 5.45
C ASP A 380 -41.28 5.49 5.40
N VAL A 381 -41.87 4.64 4.56
CA VAL A 381 -41.44 3.24 4.35
C VAL A 381 -40.28 3.11 3.37
N HIS A 382 -39.88 4.20 2.70
CA HIS A 382 -38.75 4.23 1.78
C HIS A 382 -37.39 4.04 2.50
N PRO A 383 -36.31 3.71 1.77
CA PRO A 383 -34.98 3.53 2.34
C PRO A 383 -34.51 4.75 3.14
N HIS A 384 -34.13 4.49 4.39
CA HIS A 384 -33.70 5.52 5.31
C HIS A 384 -32.30 6.02 4.95
N TYR A 385 -32.07 7.33 5.04
CA TYR A 385 -30.79 7.93 4.64
C TYR A 385 -29.59 7.42 5.46
N VAL A 386 -29.79 7.07 6.74
CA VAL A 386 -28.76 6.44 7.59
C VAL A 386 -28.33 5.09 7.02
N MET A 387 -29.28 4.31 6.49
CA MET A 387 -28.98 3.01 5.88
C MET A 387 -28.18 3.20 4.60
N ARG A 388 -28.51 4.22 3.80
CA ARG A 388 -27.73 4.58 2.60
C ARG A 388 -26.30 5.01 2.97
N ARG A 389 -26.12 5.88 3.96
CA ARG A 389 -24.78 6.28 4.45
C ARG A 389 -23.97 5.07 4.93
N TYR A 390 -24.60 4.16 5.67
CA TYR A 390 -23.97 2.90 6.07
C TYR A 390 -23.57 2.05 4.87
N ALA A 391 -24.46 1.86 3.90
CA ALA A 391 -24.20 1.03 2.72
C ALA A 391 -23.02 1.58 1.91
N GLU A 392 -23.02 2.89 1.64
CA GLU A 392 -21.91 3.57 0.94
C GLU A 392 -20.59 3.43 1.71
N PHE A 393 -20.62 3.63 3.04
CA PHE A 393 -19.44 3.52 3.90
C PHE A 393 -18.88 2.10 3.98
N ALA A 394 -19.74 1.11 4.23
CA ALA A 394 -19.37 -0.29 4.33
C ALA A 394 -18.86 -0.81 2.99
N ALA A 395 -19.51 -0.45 1.88
CA ALA A 395 -19.06 -0.81 0.54
C ALA A 395 -17.66 -0.27 0.24
N SER A 396 -17.42 1.00 0.59
CA SER A 396 -16.12 1.65 0.41
C SER A 396 -15.01 0.94 1.18
N LEU A 397 -15.25 0.58 2.44
CA LEU A 397 -14.26 -0.13 3.26
C LEU A 397 -14.04 -1.57 2.79
N LEU A 398 -15.09 -2.28 2.38
CA LEU A 398 -14.99 -3.64 1.83
C LEU A 398 -14.18 -3.65 0.54
N GLN A 399 -14.42 -2.70 -0.37
CA GLN A 399 -13.66 -2.57 -1.62
C GLN A 399 -12.17 -2.31 -1.35
N LEU A 400 -11.83 -1.53 -0.32
CA LEU A 400 -10.46 -1.28 0.10
C LEU A 400 -9.81 -2.46 0.86
N ASN A 401 -10.57 -3.50 1.20
CA ASN A 401 -10.10 -4.64 1.99
C ASN A 401 -9.88 -5.93 1.19
N VAL A 402 -10.30 -5.99 -0.08
CA VAL A 402 -10.31 -7.22 -0.89
C VAL A 402 -8.94 -7.92 -0.92
N GLU A 403 -7.86 -7.16 -1.04
CA GLU A 403 -6.48 -7.70 -1.12
C GLU A 403 -5.79 -7.82 0.25
N TYR A 404 -6.44 -7.38 1.33
CA TYR A 404 -5.82 -7.12 2.62
C TYR A 404 -6.61 -7.78 3.75
N GLY A 405 -6.58 -9.11 3.80
CA GLY A 405 -7.30 -9.92 4.79
C GLY A 405 -6.70 -9.91 6.21
N ASP A 406 -6.60 -8.75 6.85
CA ASP A 406 -6.10 -8.64 8.24
C ASP A 406 -7.13 -9.07 9.31
N GLY A 407 -8.38 -9.35 8.92
CA GLY A 407 -9.48 -9.79 9.79
C GLY A 407 -9.97 -8.74 10.80
N GLN A 408 -9.17 -7.73 11.14
CA GLN A 408 -9.53 -6.68 12.08
C GLN A 408 -10.61 -5.75 11.50
N LEU A 409 -10.52 -5.42 10.21
CA LEU A 409 -11.56 -4.61 9.56
C LEU A 409 -12.88 -5.37 9.44
N GLU A 410 -12.84 -6.68 9.14
CA GLU A 410 -14.04 -7.53 9.08
C GLU A 410 -14.81 -7.51 10.41
N LEU A 411 -14.11 -7.68 11.54
CA LEU A 411 -14.73 -7.64 12.86
C LEU A 411 -15.35 -6.27 13.19
N ASN A 412 -14.70 -5.18 12.77
CA ASN A 412 -15.24 -3.84 12.95
C ASN A 412 -16.50 -3.61 12.10
N LEU A 413 -16.50 -4.06 10.85
CA LEU A 413 -17.67 -4.00 9.96
C LEU A 413 -18.83 -4.84 10.48
N GLU A 414 -18.55 -6.00 11.09
CA GLU A 414 -19.58 -6.81 11.73
C GLU A 414 -20.24 -6.07 12.91
N ARG A 415 -19.45 -5.38 13.75
CA ARG A 415 -19.98 -4.55 14.84
C ARG A 415 -20.82 -3.40 14.32
N LEU A 416 -20.41 -2.79 13.20
CA LEU A 416 -21.14 -1.70 12.56
C LEU A 416 -22.48 -2.19 12.01
N ARG A 417 -22.48 -3.33 11.32
CA ARG A 417 -23.70 -4.00 10.83
C ARG A 417 -24.69 -4.24 11.96
N GLY A 418 -24.24 -4.84 13.07
CA GLY A 418 -25.11 -5.10 14.22
C GLY A 418 -25.72 -3.82 14.81
N ALA A 419 -24.92 -2.74 14.92
CA ALA A 419 -25.42 -1.46 15.41
C ALA A 419 -26.46 -0.80 14.48
N VAL A 420 -26.29 -0.95 13.16
CA VAL A 420 -27.24 -0.43 12.16
C VAL A 420 -28.51 -1.26 12.14
N ASP A 421 -28.41 -2.58 12.21
CA ASP A 421 -29.58 -3.48 12.26
C ASP A 421 -30.42 -3.23 13.52
N ASP A 422 -29.78 -3.09 14.69
CA ASP A 422 -30.43 -2.71 15.94
C ASP A 422 -31.18 -1.36 15.83
N LEU A 423 -30.56 -0.37 15.17
CA LEU A 423 -31.16 0.93 14.95
C LEU A 423 -32.36 0.83 13.99
N LEU A 424 -32.22 0.07 12.91
CA LEU A 424 -33.25 -0.11 11.90
C LEU A 424 -34.48 -0.82 12.48
N ILE A 425 -34.29 -1.86 13.31
CA ILE A 425 -35.39 -2.55 14.02
C ILE A 425 -36.09 -1.57 14.99
N LYS A 426 -35.35 -0.72 15.69
CA LYS A 426 -35.93 0.30 16.59
C LYS A 426 -36.78 1.32 15.81
N LEU A 427 -36.33 1.75 14.63
CA LEU A 427 -37.08 2.64 13.74
C LEU A 427 -38.33 1.94 13.18
N ALA A 428 -38.21 0.67 12.76
CA ALA A 428 -39.32 -0.12 12.26
C ALA A 428 -40.44 -0.25 13.31
N ARG A 429 -40.10 -0.44 14.59
CA ARG A 429 -41.09 -0.53 15.69
C ARG A 429 -41.89 0.75 15.93
N CYS A 430 -41.48 1.89 15.37
CA CYS A 430 -42.25 3.13 15.47
C CYS A 430 -43.49 3.14 14.55
N PHE A 431 -43.55 2.29 13.51
CA PHE A 431 -44.75 2.16 12.68
C PHE A 431 -45.85 1.39 13.42
N LYS A 432 -47.10 1.85 13.26
CA LYS A 432 -48.27 1.27 13.93
C LYS A 432 -48.62 -0.13 13.43
N HIS A 433 -48.45 -0.37 12.12
CA HIS A 433 -48.86 -1.62 11.48
C HIS A 433 -47.65 -2.51 11.20
N GLN A 434 -47.73 -3.79 11.60
CA GLN A 434 -46.67 -4.78 11.37
C GLN A 434 -46.24 -4.85 9.90
N LYS A 435 -47.19 -4.73 8.96
CA LYS A 435 -46.95 -4.70 7.52
C LYS A 435 -45.98 -3.56 7.12
N GLN A 436 -46.20 -2.35 7.64
CA GLN A 436 -45.32 -1.20 7.38
C GLN A 436 -43.92 -1.41 7.97
N GLN A 437 -43.81 -2.03 9.16
CA GLN A 437 -42.52 -2.38 9.75
C GLN A 437 -41.73 -3.29 8.81
N THR A 438 -42.38 -4.32 8.27
CA THR A 438 -41.73 -5.28 7.37
C THR A 438 -41.38 -4.66 6.02
N ILE A 439 -42.25 -3.83 5.43
CA ILE A 439 -41.96 -3.11 4.18
C ILE A 439 -40.72 -2.22 4.36
N PHE A 440 -40.67 -1.46 5.45
CA PHE A 440 -39.54 -0.58 5.75
C PHE A 440 -38.23 -1.37 5.87
N LEU A 441 -38.22 -2.53 6.54
CA LEU A 441 -37.04 -3.39 6.64
C LEU A 441 -36.60 -3.90 5.27
N ILE A 442 -37.53 -4.41 4.46
CA ILE A 442 -37.24 -4.92 3.11
C ILE A 442 -36.62 -3.83 2.23
N ASN A 443 -37.22 -2.64 2.17
CA ASN A 443 -36.71 -1.53 1.37
C ASN A 443 -35.28 -1.13 1.77
N ASN A 444 -34.98 -1.12 3.07
CA ASN A 444 -33.65 -0.78 3.57
C ASN A 444 -32.61 -1.88 3.28
N TYR A 445 -32.94 -3.15 3.48
CA TYR A 445 -32.03 -4.25 3.16
C TYR A 445 -31.76 -4.38 1.65
N ASP A 446 -32.80 -4.21 0.82
CA ASP A 446 -32.66 -4.22 -0.64
C ASP A 446 -31.78 -3.06 -1.15
N MET A 447 -31.93 -1.87 -0.59
CA MET A 447 -31.06 -0.72 -0.91
C MET A 447 -29.59 -1.02 -0.62
N VAL A 448 -29.30 -1.68 0.50
CA VAL A 448 -27.92 -2.02 0.89
C VAL A 448 -27.31 -3.03 -0.07
N LEU A 449 -28.07 -4.08 -0.42
CA LEU A 449 -27.64 -5.07 -1.39
C LEU A 449 -27.45 -4.46 -2.78
N SER A 450 -28.30 -3.51 -3.17
CA SER A 450 -28.15 -2.75 -4.42
C SER A 450 -26.85 -1.95 -4.45
N VAL A 451 -26.53 -1.22 -3.37
CA VAL A 451 -25.27 -0.47 -3.26
C VAL A 451 -24.05 -1.40 -3.26
N PHE A 452 -24.12 -2.56 -2.60
CA PHE A 452 -23.03 -3.54 -2.61
C PHE A 452 -22.79 -4.13 -4.00
N LYS A 453 -23.87 -4.42 -4.72
CA LYS A 453 -23.81 -4.88 -6.11
C LYS A 453 -23.21 -3.82 -7.04
N GLU A 454 -23.62 -2.56 -6.90
CA GLU A 454 -23.03 -1.44 -7.66
C GLU A 454 -21.53 -1.26 -7.38
N ALA A 455 -21.09 -1.53 -6.15
CA ALA A 455 -19.68 -1.48 -5.76
C ALA A 455 -18.85 -2.71 -6.23
N GLY A 456 -19.50 -3.72 -6.84
CA GLY A 456 -18.85 -4.96 -7.28
C GLY A 456 -18.49 -5.92 -6.15
N ILE A 457 -19.20 -5.86 -5.03
CA ILE A 457 -19.03 -6.77 -3.89
C ILE A 457 -20.02 -7.92 -4.08
N GLU A 458 -19.53 -9.09 -4.53
CA GLU A 458 -20.41 -10.22 -4.87
C GLU A 458 -20.31 -11.41 -3.89
N GLU A 459 -19.29 -11.48 -3.02
CA GLU A 459 -19.03 -12.65 -2.16
C GLU A 459 -18.60 -12.30 -0.72
N GLY A 460 -19.31 -11.39 -0.05
CA GLY A 460 -19.01 -10.98 1.33
C GLY A 460 -19.89 -11.65 2.40
N LYS A 461 -19.31 -11.98 3.58
CA LYS A 461 -20.09 -12.43 4.76
C LYS A 461 -21.22 -11.44 5.12
N THR A 462 -20.90 -10.14 5.08
CA THR A 462 -21.87 -9.07 5.37
C THR A 462 -23.03 -9.04 4.37
N GLN A 463 -22.75 -9.29 3.09
CA GLN A 463 -23.76 -9.35 2.03
C GLN A 463 -24.69 -10.56 2.25
N GLN A 464 -24.14 -11.75 2.47
CA GLN A 464 -24.91 -12.98 2.73
C GLN A 464 -25.87 -12.79 3.92
N GLN A 465 -25.43 -12.12 4.97
CA GLN A 465 -26.27 -11.83 6.13
C GLN A 465 -27.43 -10.87 5.80
N PHE A 466 -27.21 -9.85 4.96
CA PHE A 466 -28.31 -8.99 4.51
C PHE A 466 -29.26 -9.73 3.56
N GLU A 467 -28.77 -10.67 2.75
CA GLU A 467 -29.63 -11.53 1.93
C GLU A 467 -30.52 -12.45 2.79
N GLU A 468 -29.99 -12.99 3.89
CA GLU A 468 -30.76 -13.77 4.86
C GLU A 468 -31.81 -12.91 5.59
N LEU A 469 -31.44 -11.69 6.01
CA LEU A 469 -32.36 -10.73 6.61
C LEU A 469 -33.47 -10.29 5.63
N LEU A 470 -33.12 -10.11 4.35
CA LEU A 470 -34.08 -9.80 3.31
C LEU A 470 -35.04 -10.97 3.09
N LYS A 471 -34.56 -12.20 2.91
CA LYS A 471 -35.38 -13.40 2.70
C LYS A 471 -36.33 -13.68 3.86
N SER A 472 -35.84 -13.53 5.10
CA SER A 472 -36.67 -13.71 6.30
C SER A 472 -37.76 -12.64 6.39
N SER A 473 -37.42 -11.37 6.14
CA SER A 473 -38.39 -10.26 6.13
C SER A 473 -39.42 -10.40 5.01
N GLN A 474 -38.98 -10.81 3.81
CA GLN A 474 -39.87 -11.13 2.70
C GLN A 474 -40.87 -12.19 3.13
N THR A 475 -40.43 -13.32 3.70
CA THR A 475 -41.32 -14.40 4.16
C THR A 475 -42.40 -13.90 5.12
N VAL A 476 -42.05 -13.03 6.09
CA VAL A 476 -43.01 -12.42 7.01
C VAL A 476 -44.02 -11.53 6.28
N PHE A 477 -43.57 -10.73 5.30
CA PHE A 477 -44.46 -9.88 4.49
C PHE A 477 -45.41 -10.70 3.62
N LEU A 478 -44.90 -11.76 2.97
CA LEU A 478 -45.68 -12.66 2.14
C LEU A 478 -46.83 -13.28 2.93
N GLU A 479 -46.54 -13.80 4.13
CA GLU A 479 -47.58 -14.37 5.00
C GLU A 479 -48.61 -13.33 5.44
N ALA A 480 -48.17 -12.12 5.81
CA ALA A 480 -49.05 -11.04 6.22
C ALA A 480 -49.99 -10.61 5.08
N LEU A 481 -49.47 -10.45 3.86
CA LEU A 481 -50.24 -10.06 2.68
C LEU A 481 -51.28 -11.12 2.30
N LEU A 482 -50.91 -12.40 2.38
CA LEU A 482 -51.83 -13.50 2.11
C LEU A 482 -52.93 -13.60 3.18
N LEU A 483 -52.59 -13.42 4.46
CA LEU A 483 -53.54 -13.42 5.57
C LEU A 483 -54.53 -12.24 5.52
N GLU A 484 -54.14 -11.10 4.94
CA GLU A 484 -55.02 -9.94 4.74
C GLU A 484 -56.19 -10.28 3.79
N HIS A 485 -55.91 -11.01 2.71
CA HIS A 485 -56.92 -11.34 1.70
C HIS A 485 -57.66 -12.66 1.96
N PHE A 486 -56.98 -13.68 2.47
CA PHE A 486 -57.50 -15.05 2.63
C PHE A 486 -57.26 -15.65 4.03
N PRO A 487 -57.65 -14.98 5.13
CA PRO A 487 -57.33 -15.43 6.48
C PRO A 487 -57.90 -16.82 6.80
N LYS A 488 -59.17 -17.05 6.44
CA LYS A 488 -59.88 -18.30 6.75
C LYS A 488 -59.35 -19.51 5.96
N LEU A 489 -58.97 -19.30 4.70
CA LEU A 489 -58.39 -20.35 3.86
C LEU A 489 -57.00 -20.76 4.39
N ILE A 490 -56.17 -19.79 4.74
CA ILE A 490 -54.82 -20.06 5.24
C ILE A 490 -54.86 -20.72 6.61
N MET A 491 -55.71 -20.23 7.54
CA MET A 491 -55.92 -20.87 8.84
C MET A 491 -56.35 -22.33 8.66
N PHE A 492 -57.31 -22.60 7.79
CA PHE A 492 -57.78 -23.97 7.52
C PHE A 492 -56.65 -24.89 7.01
N VAL A 493 -55.79 -24.40 6.11
CA VAL A 493 -54.66 -25.19 5.59
C VAL A 493 -53.61 -25.42 6.68
N LYS A 494 -53.24 -24.38 7.45
CA LYS A 494 -52.23 -24.47 8.53
C LYS A 494 -52.66 -25.41 9.67
N THR A 495 -53.93 -25.37 10.08
CA THR A 495 -54.50 -26.29 11.09
C THR A 495 -54.46 -27.75 10.64
N ARG A 496 -54.46 -28.02 9.32
CA ARG A 496 -54.44 -29.38 8.77
C ARG A 496 -53.05 -29.92 8.44
N THR A 497 -52.11 -29.07 8.08
CA THR A 497 -50.72 -29.49 7.83
C THR A 497 -49.91 -29.66 9.11
N GLY A 498 -50.48 -29.34 10.28
CA GLY A 498 -49.82 -29.49 11.58
C GLY A 498 -48.73 -28.44 11.85
N GLU A 499 -48.77 -27.30 11.17
CA GLU A 499 -47.83 -26.19 11.40
C GLU A 499 -48.10 -25.46 12.73
N ASP A 500 -49.29 -25.61 13.31
CA ASP A 500 -49.60 -25.24 14.69
C ASP A 500 -49.52 -26.48 15.60
N LEU A 501 -48.52 -26.52 16.49
CA LEU A 501 -48.21 -27.60 17.45
C LEU A 501 -49.33 -27.91 18.48
N ALA A 502 -50.51 -27.29 18.39
CA ALA A 502 -51.57 -27.37 19.39
C ALA A 502 -52.81 -28.18 18.97
N SER A 503 -52.94 -28.65 17.73
CA SER A 503 -54.15 -29.36 17.30
C SER A 503 -53.91 -30.44 16.26
N THR A 504 -53.47 -31.61 16.71
CA THR A 504 -53.66 -32.86 15.97
C THR A 504 -55.12 -33.29 16.13
N SER A 505 -56.01 -32.79 15.27
CA SER A 505 -57.36 -33.31 15.18
C SER A 505 -57.63 -33.82 13.78
N GLY A 506 -57.48 -35.13 13.59
CA GLY A 506 -58.09 -35.89 12.50
C GLY A 506 -59.62 -35.94 12.66
N GLN A 507 -60.27 -34.77 12.73
CA GLN A 507 -61.73 -34.68 12.66
C GLN A 507 -62.19 -34.78 11.20
N PRO A 508 -63.27 -35.52 10.92
CA PRO A 508 -63.82 -35.61 9.58
C PRO A 508 -64.31 -34.24 9.12
N ILE A 509 -63.94 -33.89 7.90
CA ILE A 509 -64.20 -32.60 7.29
C ILE A 509 -65.70 -32.47 7.00
N LYS A 510 -66.38 -31.53 7.63
CA LYS A 510 -67.77 -31.24 7.29
C LYS A 510 -67.84 -30.37 6.04
N VAL A 511 -68.70 -30.75 5.10
CA VAL A 511 -68.98 -30.02 3.85
C VAL A 511 -69.38 -28.56 4.15
N GLU A 512 -70.12 -28.34 5.24
CA GLU A 512 -70.63 -27.04 5.69
C GLU A 512 -69.54 -26.03 6.06
N GLU A 513 -68.35 -26.48 6.49
CA GLU A 513 -67.24 -25.60 6.88
C GLU A 513 -66.39 -25.16 5.68
N VAL A 514 -66.38 -25.97 4.62
CA VAL A 514 -65.52 -25.79 3.44
C VAL A 514 -66.27 -25.10 2.30
N GLU A 515 -67.57 -25.33 2.16
CA GLU A 515 -68.42 -24.69 1.17
C GLU A 515 -68.31 -23.15 1.12
N PRO A 516 -68.38 -22.41 2.24
CA PRO A 516 -68.23 -20.97 2.21
C PRO A 516 -66.83 -20.54 1.76
N LEU A 517 -65.78 -21.30 2.07
CA LEU A 517 -64.40 -20.98 1.69
C LEU A 517 -64.16 -21.17 0.19
N VAL A 518 -64.74 -22.21 -0.40
CA VAL A 518 -64.62 -22.48 -1.85
C VAL A 518 -65.31 -21.37 -2.65
N LYS A 519 -66.55 -21.01 -2.27
CA LYS A 519 -67.32 -19.94 -2.94
C LYS A 519 -66.63 -18.58 -2.79
N ASP A 520 -66.21 -18.25 -1.58
CA ASP A 520 -65.52 -17.01 -1.25
C ASP A 520 -64.19 -16.84 -2.01
N PHE A 521 -63.40 -17.91 -2.12
CA PHE A 521 -62.18 -17.88 -2.93
C PHE A 521 -62.51 -17.71 -4.42
N ALA A 522 -63.48 -18.46 -4.96
CA ALA A 522 -63.86 -18.42 -6.37
C ALA A 522 -64.34 -17.03 -6.84
N GLU A 523 -64.98 -16.27 -5.95
CA GLU A 523 -65.45 -14.91 -6.23
C GLU A 523 -64.35 -13.86 -6.11
N ARG A 524 -63.48 -13.95 -5.09
CA ARG A 524 -62.56 -12.85 -4.72
C ARG A 524 -61.14 -12.99 -5.26
N TRP A 525 -60.71 -14.15 -5.76
CA TRP A 525 -59.30 -14.41 -6.07
C TRP A 525 -58.68 -13.47 -7.11
N ARG A 526 -59.39 -13.15 -8.21
CA ARG A 526 -58.90 -12.22 -9.24
C ARG A 526 -58.72 -10.81 -8.70
N GLY A 527 -59.70 -10.33 -7.92
CA GLY A 527 -59.66 -9.01 -7.30
C GLY A 527 -58.55 -8.91 -6.25
N ALA A 528 -58.37 -9.96 -5.44
CA ALA A 528 -57.28 -10.03 -4.46
C ALA A 528 -55.90 -10.01 -5.12
N ILE A 529 -55.69 -10.75 -6.21
CA ILE A 529 -54.41 -10.70 -6.96
C ILE A 529 -54.12 -9.29 -7.47
N LYS A 530 -55.14 -8.58 -8.00
CA LYS A 530 -54.99 -7.20 -8.47
C LYS A 530 -54.62 -6.24 -7.32
N LEU A 531 -55.30 -6.35 -6.17
CA LEU A 531 -55.01 -5.52 -5.00
C LEU A 531 -53.62 -5.79 -4.42
N MET A 532 -53.22 -7.06 -4.31
CA MET A 532 -51.87 -7.46 -3.90
C MET A 532 -50.80 -6.89 -4.83
N HIS A 533 -51.06 -6.89 -6.14
CA HIS A 533 -50.16 -6.30 -7.12
C HIS A 533 -50.05 -4.77 -6.94
N GLU A 534 -51.15 -4.05 -6.82
CA GLU A 534 -51.15 -2.59 -6.55
C GLU A 534 -50.43 -2.23 -5.24
N ASP A 535 -50.64 -3.02 -4.19
CA ASP A 535 -50.01 -2.83 -2.89
C ASP A 535 -48.49 -3.06 -2.92
N VAL A 536 -48.03 -4.09 -3.64
CA VAL A 536 -46.58 -4.35 -3.83
C VAL A 536 -45.91 -3.24 -4.62
N ILE A 537 -46.52 -2.71 -5.69
CA ILE A 537 -45.92 -1.62 -6.49
C ILE A 537 -45.72 -0.36 -5.68
N THR A 538 -46.71 -0.03 -4.86
CA THR A 538 -46.74 1.22 -4.09
C THR A 538 -45.85 1.15 -2.85
N SER A 539 -45.59 -0.06 -2.35
CA SER A 539 -44.83 -0.29 -1.11
C SER A 539 -43.31 -0.39 -1.30
N PHE A 540 -42.83 -0.89 -2.45
CA PHE A 540 -41.41 -1.16 -2.65
C PHE A 540 -40.73 -0.16 -3.60
N SER A 541 -39.60 0.40 -3.16
CA SER A 541 -38.86 1.40 -3.95
C SER A 541 -38.10 0.80 -5.13
N ASN A 542 -37.66 -0.46 -5.02
CA ASN A 542 -37.00 -1.20 -6.09
C ASN A 542 -38.00 -2.11 -6.79
N PHE A 543 -38.17 -1.86 -8.08
CA PHE A 543 -39.07 -2.60 -8.94
C PHE A 543 -38.76 -4.10 -9.00
N LEU A 544 -37.47 -4.48 -9.10
CA LEU A 544 -37.07 -5.89 -9.20
C LEU A 544 -37.37 -6.64 -7.90
N CYS A 545 -37.16 -5.99 -6.75
CA CYS A 545 -37.48 -6.55 -5.44
C CYS A 545 -38.99 -6.74 -5.28
N GLY A 546 -39.79 -5.73 -5.65
CA GLY A 546 -41.25 -5.83 -5.65
C GLY A 546 -41.77 -6.96 -6.54
N MET A 547 -41.23 -7.11 -7.75
CA MET A 547 -41.59 -8.22 -8.64
C MET A 547 -41.28 -9.60 -8.05
N GLU A 548 -40.10 -9.74 -7.43
CA GLU A 548 -39.73 -11.00 -6.79
C GLU A 548 -40.66 -11.34 -5.64
N ILE A 549 -40.99 -10.35 -4.79
CA ILE A 549 -41.94 -10.50 -3.68
C ILE A 549 -43.32 -10.90 -4.21
N LEU A 550 -43.82 -10.25 -5.27
CA LEU A 550 -45.11 -10.63 -5.86
C LEU A 550 -45.07 -12.07 -6.39
N ARG A 551 -44.00 -12.44 -7.10
CA ARG A 551 -43.83 -13.81 -7.63
C ARG A 551 -43.84 -14.84 -6.51
N LEU A 552 -43.12 -14.59 -5.42
CA LEU A 552 -43.10 -15.45 -4.24
C LEU A 552 -44.48 -15.51 -3.57
N THR A 553 -45.18 -14.37 -3.44
CA THR A 553 -46.54 -14.29 -2.87
C THR A 553 -47.51 -15.17 -3.64
N LEU A 554 -47.52 -15.02 -4.96
CA LEU A 554 -48.40 -15.75 -5.86
C LEU A 554 -48.06 -17.24 -5.92
N THR A 555 -46.78 -17.59 -5.84
CA THR A 555 -46.35 -18.99 -5.73
C THR A 555 -46.85 -19.60 -4.42
N GLN A 556 -46.74 -18.87 -3.30
CA GLN A 556 -47.21 -19.34 -2.01
C GLN A 556 -48.75 -19.43 -1.94
N LEU A 557 -49.47 -18.48 -2.54
CA LEU A 557 -50.92 -18.55 -2.70
C LEU A 557 -51.33 -19.81 -3.47
N LEU A 558 -50.62 -20.12 -4.56
CA LEU A 558 -50.86 -21.33 -5.36
C LEU A 558 -50.65 -22.58 -4.50
N LEU A 559 -49.58 -22.64 -3.70
CA LEU A 559 -49.31 -23.76 -2.79
C LEU A 559 -50.39 -23.92 -1.70
N TYR A 560 -50.86 -22.84 -1.09
CA TYR A 560 -51.97 -22.91 -0.15
C TYR A 560 -53.25 -23.39 -0.82
N TYR A 561 -53.55 -22.89 -2.03
CA TYR A 561 -54.73 -23.28 -2.77
C TYR A 561 -54.68 -24.73 -3.25
N THR A 562 -53.53 -25.25 -3.69
CA THR A 562 -53.41 -26.66 -4.09
C THR A 562 -53.65 -27.58 -2.90
N ARG A 563 -53.03 -27.29 -1.74
CA ARG A 563 -53.26 -28.02 -0.49
C ARG A 563 -54.73 -27.95 -0.07
N PHE A 564 -55.36 -26.78 -0.18
CA PHE A 564 -56.78 -26.59 0.10
C PHE A 564 -57.65 -27.44 -0.84
N ALA A 565 -57.42 -27.36 -2.15
CA ALA A 565 -58.18 -28.10 -3.16
C ALA A 565 -58.04 -29.62 -3.00
N ASP A 566 -56.85 -30.11 -2.66
CA ASP A 566 -56.63 -31.54 -2.38
C ASP A 566 -57.37 -31.97 -1.11
N ALA A 567 -57.37 -31.15 -0.06
CA ALA A 567 -58.15 -31.40 1.15
C ALA A 567 -59.67 -31.39 0.89
N VAL A 568 -60.17 -30.57 -0.05
CA VAL A 568 -61.58 -30.57 -0.48
C VAL A 568 -61.94 -31.84 -1.25
N ARG A 569 -61.04 -32.32 -2.12
CA ARG A 569 -61.25 -33.54 -2.92
C ARG A 569 -61.31 -34.82 -2.09
N GLN A 570 -60.71 -34.82 -0.90
CA GLN A 570 -60.69 -35.97 0.01
C GLN A 570 -61.95 -36.05 0.91
N ILE A 571 -62.92 -35.13 0.79
CA ILE A 571 -64.14 -35.12 1.59
C ILE A 571 -65.18 -36.12 1.04
N GLU A 572 -65.60 -37.08 1.86
CA GLU A 572 -66.72 -37.98 1.53
C GLU A 572 -68.02 -37.17 1.36
N GLY A 573 -68.62 -37.20 0.16
CA GLY A 573 -69.83 -36.42 -0.19
C GLY A 573 -69.56 -35.02 -0.78
N GLY A 574 -68.30 -34.60 -0.95
CA GLY A 574 -67.91 -33.28 -1.46
C GLY A 574 -68.02 -33.05 -2.97
N ALA A 575 -68.61 -33.97 -3.75
CA ALA A 575 -68.64 -33.90 -5.22
C ALA A 575 -69.28 -32.60 -5.77
N ALA A 576 -70.26 -32.04 -5.05
CA ALA A 576 -70.90 -30.76 -5.41
C ALA A 576 -69.98 -29.54 -5.19
N LEU A 577 -69.02 -29.62 -4.26
CA LEU A 577 -68.04 -28.55 -4.01
C LEU A 577 -66.97 -28.46 -5.10
N ASN A 578 -66.67 -29.59 -5.76
CA ASN A 578 -65.69 -29.65 -6.84
C ASN A 578 -66.07 -28.78 -8.05
N ILE A 579 -67.35 -28.50 -8.25
CA ILE A 579 -67.86 -27.64 -9.36
C ILE A 579 -67.45 -26.18 -9.15
N ASN A 580 -67.35 -25.73 -7.89
CA ASN A 580 -67.00 -24.36 -7.52
C ASN A 580 -65.49 -24.16 -7.28
N LEU A 581 -64.68 -25.22 -7.41
CA LEU A 581 -63.22 -25.09 -7.33
C LEU A 581 -62.67 -24.42 -8.59
N VAL A 582 -61.93 -23.34 -8.40
CA VAL A 582 -61.17 -22.69 -9.46
C VAL A 582 -60.09 -23.64 -9.96
N SER A 583 -59.93 -23.75 -11.29
CA SER A 583 -58.87 -24.59 -11.84
C SER A 583 -57.49 -24.00 -11.55
N ILE A 584 -56.55 -24.87 -11.13
CA ILE A 584 -55.15 -24.48 -10.86
C ILE A 584 -54.52 -23.85 -12.11
N THR A 585 -54.91 -24.31 -13.31
CA THR A 585 -54.48 -23.73 -14.59
C THR A 585 -54.94 -22.29 -14.80
N SER A 586 -56.15 -21.93 -14.35
CA SER A 586 -56.66 -20.56 -14.43
C SER A 586 -55.89 -19.62 -13.50
N ILE A 587 -55.58 -20.09 -12.28
CA ILE A 587 -54.77 -19.32 -11.32
C ILE A 587 -53.35 -19.13 -11.86
N MET A 588 -52.72 -20.19 -12.39
CA MET A 588 -51.40 -20.08 -13.01
C MET A 588 -51.37 -19.13 -14.22
N TYR A 589 -52.41 -19.14 -15.05
CA TYR A 589 -52.52 -18.23 -16.18
C TYR A 589 -52.59 -16.77 -15.72
N GLU A 590 -53.39 -16.48 -14.69
CA GLU A 590 -53.51 -15.14 -14.12
C GLU A 590 -52.21 -14.68 -13.46
N ILE A 591 -51.55 -15.55 -12.68
CA ILE A 591 -50.23 -15.30 -12.10
C ILE A 591 -49.21 -14.95 -13.18
N LYS A 592 -49.24 -15.67 -14.31
CA LYS A 592 -48.36 -15.44 -15.45
C LYS A 592 -48.66 -14.13 -16.18
N ASN A 593 -49.91 -13.66 -16.16
CA ASN A 593 -50.26 -12.35 -16.70
C ASN A 593 -49.65 -11.26 -15.81
N TYR A 594 -49.87 -11.29 -14.51
CA TYR A 594 -49.27 -10.29 -13.62
C TYR A 594 -47.73 -10.37 -13.53
N SER A 595 -47.13 -11.54 -13.77
CA SER A 595 -45.67 -11.64 -13.91
C SER A 595 -45.13 -11.09 -15.24
N ARG A 596 -46.00 -10.87 -16.24
CA ARG A 596 -45.65 -10.38 -17.60
C ARG A 596 -46.08 -8.93 -17.85
N THR A 597 -47.06 -8.42 -17.12
CA THR A 597 -47.72 -7.13 -17.37
C THR A 597 -47.11 -6.00 -16.54
N PHE A 598 -45.80 -6.07 -16.30
CA PHE A 598 -45.09 -5.17 -15.40
C PHE A 598 -43.89 -4.51 -16.06
#